data_AF-H1YCA2-F1
#
_entry.id   AF-H1YCA2-F1
#
_cell.length_a   1.000
_cell.length_b   1.000
_cell.length_c   1.000
_cell.angle_alpha   90.00
_cell.angle_beta   90.00
_cell.angle_gamma   90.00
#
_symmetry.space_group_name_H-M   'P 1'
#
loop_
_entity.id
_entity.type
_entity.pdbx_description
1 polymer ?
#
loop_
_entity_poly.entity_id
_entity_poly.type
_entity_poly.pdbx_seq_one_letter_code
_entity_poly.pdbx_strand_id
1 'polypeptide(L)'
;MYDTRPNILIGFHGCDASVANKLINQPDDIKISTENYDWLGHGIYFWENNAVRAMEWAEEKKARGKITTPAIVGAIIHLGQCCDFLDSKFIRMLQYYYPIMVDEYKSAGMPLTFTTIFIVFQNIISIPYLSL
;
A
#
# COMPACT_ATOMS: atom_id res chain seq x y z
N MET A 1 -21.01 -10.71 3.92
CA MET A 1 -21.12 -11.87 3.00
C MET A 1 -20.25 -11.70 1.75
N TYR A 2 -19.98 -10.47 1.28
CA TYR A 2 -19.04 -10.18 0.16
C TYR A 2 -17.68 -9.63 0.62
N ASP A 3 -17.32 -9.84 1.89
CA ASP A 3 -16.10 -9.27 2.48
C ASP A 3 -14.82 -9.99 2.05
N THR A 4 -14.97 -11.21 1.53
CA THR A 4 -13.93 -11.98 0.86
C THR A 4 -14.15 -11.88 -0.64
N ARG A 5 -13.29 -11.12 -1.33
CA ARG A 5 -13.33 -11.03 -2.79
C ARG A 5 -12.52 -12.18 -3.37
N PRO A 6 -13.07 -12.95 -4.34
CA PRO A 6 -12.28 -13.94 -5.08
C PRO A 6 -11.28 -13.27 -6.06
N ASN A 7 -11.23 -11.95 -6.08
CA ASN A 7 -10.52 -11.17 -7.08
C ASN A 7 -9.03 -11.15 -6.73
N ILE A 8 -8.27 -11.86 -7.55
CA ILE A 8 -6.86 -11.61 -7.75
C ILE A 8 -6.71 -10.25 -8.43
N LEU A 9 -5.92 -9.36 -7.84
CA LEU A 9 -5.59 -8.06 -8.41
C LEU A 9 -4.16 -8.08 -8.96
N ILE A 10 -3.93 -7.28 -9.99
CA ILE A 10 -2.57 -6.96 -10.44
C ILE A 10 -2.25 -5.56 -9.93
N GLY A 11 -1.20 -5.46 -9.13
CA GLY A 11 -0.70 -4.20 -8.59
C GLY A 11 0.72 -3.93 -9.04
N PHE A 12 1.08 -2.65 -9.14
CA PHE A 12 2.44 -2.22 -9.47
C PHE A 12 3.01 -1.33 -8.38
N HIS A 13 4.18 -1.69 -7.86
CA HIS A 13 4.91 -0.91 -6.86
C HIS A 13 6.07 -0.18 -7.52
N GLY A 14 6.01 1.16 -7.53
CA GLY A 14 7.12 2.00 -7.99
C GLY A 14 8.23 2.07 -6.93
N CYS A 15 9.48 1.81 -7.30
CA CYS A 15 10.61 1.77 -6.38
C CYS A 15 11.95 2.01 -7.11
N ASP A 16 13.06 1.91 -6.37
CA ASP A 16 14.39 1.89 -6.99
C ASP A 16 14.68 0.51 -7.61
N ALA A 17 15.44 0.47 -8.69
CA ALA A 17 15.82 -0.77 -9.38
C ALA A 17 16.48 -1.80 -8.44
N SER A 18 17.25 -1.35 -7.44
CA SER A 18 17.81 -2.24 -6.42
C SER A 18 16.74 -2.93 -5.58
N VAL A 19 15.66 -2.20 -5.23
CA VAL A 19 14.51 -2.72 -4.47
C VAL A 19 13.70 -3.68 -5.34
N ALA A 20 13.43 -3.33 -6.60
CA ALA A 20 12.73 -4.22 -7.54
C ALA A 20 13.47 -5.55 -7.71
N ASN A 21 14.80 -5.49 -7.94
CA ASN A 21 15.63 -6.69 -8.04
C ASN A 21 15.62 -7.51 -6.75
N LYS A 22 15.67 -6.86 -5.58
CA LYS A 22 15.59 -7.56 -4.29
C LYS A 22 14.25 -8.30 -4.16
N LEU A 23 13.12 -7.63 -4.42
CA LEU A 23 11.79 -8.21 -4.30
C LEU A 23 11.56 -9.37 -5.29
N ILE A 24 12.14 -9.31 -6.49
CA ILE A 24 12.05 -10.41 -7.47
C ILE A 24 12.82 -11.66 -6.98
N ASN A 25 13.99 -11.47 -6.37
CA ASN A 25 14.84 -12.57 -5.91
C ASN A 25 14.48 -13.07 -4.50
N GLN A 26 13.88 -12.21 -3.67
CA GLN A 26 13.53 -12.44 -2.27
C GLN A 26 12.15 -11.81 -1.98
N PRO A 27 11.06 -12.41 -2.49
CA PRO A 27 9.72 -11.80 -2.44
C PRO A 27 9.16 -11.62 -1.02
N ASP A 28 9.68 -12.37 -0.04
CA ASP A 28 9.28 -12.26 1.37
C ASP A 28 10.00 -11.12 2.11
N ASP A 29 11.09 -10.56 1.56
CA ASP A 29 11.84 -9.46 2.17
C ASP A 29 11.29 -8.10 1.71
N ILE A 30 10.11 -7.79 2.22
CA ILE A 30 9.37 -6.58 1.89
C ILE A 30 9.74 -5.45 2.86
N LYS A 31 10.24 -4.34 2.30
CA LYS A 31 10.41 -3.10 3.06
C LYS A 31 9.07 -2.40 3.24
N ILE A 32 8.62 -2.30 4.48
CA ILE A 32 7.41 -1.56 4.85
C ILE A 32 7.72 -0.06 4.93
N SER A 33 6.88 0.76 4.29
CA SER A 33 6.92 2.22 4.45
C SER A 33 6.45 2.58 5.85
N THR A 34 7.21 3.44 6.52
CA THR A 34 6.89 3.93 7.86
C THR A 34 6.90 5.46 7.92
N GLU A 35 6.55 6.11 6.82
CA GLU A 35 6.61 7.56 6.70
C GLU A 35 5.37 8.20 7.34
N ASN A 36 5.55 9.36 7.98
CA ASN A 36 4.45 10.05 8.68
C ASN A 36 3.33 10.55 7.75
N TYR A 37 3.58 10.60 6.45
CA TYR A 37 2.63 11.03 5.42
C TYR A 37 2.07 9.85 4.62
N ASP A 38 2.24 8.62 5.11
CA ASP A 38 1.66 7.42 4.51
C ASP A 38 0.13 7.47 4.64
N TRP A 39 -0.55 7.59 3.50
CA TRP A 39 -1.97 7.91 3.44
C TRP A 39 -2.87 6.89 4.10
N LEU A 40 -2.47 5.61 4.15
CA LEU A 40 -3.19 4.47 4.70
C LEU A 40 -2.40 3.77 5.83
N GLY A 41 -1.48 4.50 6.46
CA GLY A 41 -0.62 3.94 7.51
C GLY A 41 0.57 3.14 6.96
N HIS A 42 1.27 2.44 7.83
CA HIS A 42 2.51 1.77 7.45
C HIS A 42 2.24 0.52 6.60
N GLY A 43 2.89 0.43 5.45
CA GLY A 43 2.62 -0.65 4.50
C GLY A 43 3.46 -0.61 3.23
N ILE A 44 3.16 -1.54 2.33
CA ILE A 44 3.60 -1.51 0.95
C ILE A 44 2.42 -1.08 0.08
N TYR A 45 2.69 -0.20 -0.89
CA TYR A 45 1.68 0.46 -1.69
C TYR A 45 1.77 0.05 -3.15
N PHE A 46 0.62 -0.28 -3.74
CA PHE A 46 0.51 -0.68 -5.13
C PHE A 46 -0.49 0.21 -5.88
N TRP A 47 -0.17 0.50 -7.13
CA TRP A 47 -1.12 1.04 -8.09
C TRP A 47 -1.85 -0.11 -8.76
N GLU A 48 -3.16 -0.21 -8.53
CA GLU A 48 -4.00 -1.25 -9.12
C GLU A 48 -4.10 -1.08 -10.64
N ASN A 49 -3.73 -2.11 -11.39
CA ASN A 49 -3.81 -2.19 -12.86
C ASN A 49 -3.18 -0.99 -13.61
N ASN A 50 -2.21 -0.29 -13.00
CA ASN A 50 -1.65 0.93 -13.57
C ASN A 50 -0.12 1.01 -13.41
N ALA A 51 0.59 0.29 -14.28
CA ALA A 51 2.05 0.29 -14.34
C ALA A 51 2.64 1.66 -14.69
N VAL A 52 1.98 2.41 -15.59
CA VAL A 52 2.41 3.74 -16.03
C VAL A 52 2.44 4.69 -14.83
N ARG A 53 1.35 4.73 -14.05
CA ARG A 53 1.29 5.59 -12.86
C ARG A 53 2.31 5.19 -11.79
N ALA A 54 2.59 3.90 -11.64
CA ALA A 54 3.64 3.42 -10.74
C ALA A 54 5.03 3.90 -11.18
N MET A 55 5.31 3.91 -12.48
CA MET A 55 6.57 4.43 -13.02
C MET A 55 6.67 5.95 -12.85
N GLU A 56 5.63 6.70 -13.20
CA GLU A 56 5.58 8.16 -12.98
C GLU A 56 5.88 8.52 -11.53
N TRP A 57 5.31 7.79 -10.57
CA TRP A 57 5.60 7.99 -9.15
C TRP A 57 7.08 7.76 -8.82
N ALA A 58 7.71 6.73 -9.40
CA ALA A 58 9.13 6.44 -9.19
C ALA A 58 10.04 7.53 -9.81
N GLU A 59 9.66 8.05 -10.97
CA GLU A 59 10.33 9.18 -11.62
C GLU A 59 10.18 10.48 -10.81
N GLU A 60 8.99 10.78 -10.29
CA GLU A 60 8.75 11.90 -9.38
C GLU A 60 9.65 11.81 -8.12
N LYS A 61 9.80 10.60 -7.57
CA LYS A 61 10.69 10.36 -6.43
C LYS A 61 12.17 10.49 -6.80
N LYS A 62 12.58 10.11 -8.01
CA LYS A 62 13.93 10.37 -8.53
C LYS A 62 14.19 11.87 -8.65
N ALA A 63 13.25 12.63 -9.19
CA ALA A 63 13.35 14.08 -9.28
C ALA A 63 13.52 14.75 -7.90
N ARG A 64 12.98 14.13 -6.85
CA ARG A 64 13.15 14.54 -5.43
C ARG A 64 14.39 13.95 -4.75
N GLY A 65 15.25 13.23 -5.48
CA GLY A 65 16.47 12.60 -4.95
C GLY A 65 16.23 11.43 -3.99
N LYS A 66 15.03 10.83 -4.02
CA LYS A 66 14.66 9.70 -3.14
C LYS A 66 14.87 8.32 -3.78
N ILE A 67 14.98 8.27 -5.10
CA ILE A 67 15.26 7.08 -5.91
C ILE A 67 16.41 7.41 -6.85
N THR A 68 17.32 6.46 -7.07
CA THR A 68 18.44 6.64 -8.00
C THR A 68 18.05 6.20 -9.39
N THR A 69 17.50 5.00 -9.52
CA THR A 69 17.07 4.40 -10.78
C THR A 69 15.62 3.96 -10.67
N PRO A 70 14.66 4.71 -11.25
CA PRO A 70 13.25 4.34 -11.25
C PRO A 70 13.02 2.95 -11.83
N ALA A 71 12.22 2.16 -11.14
CA ALA A 71 11.76 0.85 -11.58
C ALA A 71 10.36 0.59 -11.02
N ILE A 72 9.72 -0.44 -11.57
CA ILE A 72 8.45 -0.97 -11.05
C ILE A 72 8.57 -2.48 -10.83
N VAL A 73 7.85 -2.99 -9.83
CA VAL A 73 7.64 -4.43 -9.65
C VAL A 73 6.15 -4.72 -9.72
N GLY A 74 5.78 -5.72 -10.52
CA GLY A 74 4.40 -6.22 -10.61
C GLY A 74 4.13 -7.25 -9.53
N ALA A 75 2.91 -7.26 -9.00
CA ALA A 75 2.46 -8.21 -8.01
C ALA A 75 1.06 -8.72 -8.34
N ILE A 76 0.87 -10.02 -8.17
CA ILE A 76 -0.44 -10.65 -8.04
C ILE A 76 -0.82 -10.57 -6.56
N ILE A 77 -1.91 -9.89 -6.27
CA ILE A 77 -2.36 -9.57 -4.91
C ILE A 77 -3.66 -10.28 -4.64
N HIS A 78 -3.69 -11.09 -3.58
CA HIS A 78 -4.93 -11.66 -3.06
C HIS A 78 -5.41 -10.85 -1.86
N LEU A 79 -6.47 -10.07 -2.05
CA LEU A 79 -6.96 -9.12 -1.05
C LEU A 79 -7.51 -9.77 0.23
N GLY A 80 -8.07 -10.98 0.16
CA GLY A 80 -8.74 -11.60 1.30
C GLY A 80 -9.85 -10.71 1.88
N GLN A 81 -9.76 -10.41 3.18
CA GLN A 81 -10.62 -9.46 3.88
C GLN A 81 -10.05 -8.03 3.75
N CYS A 82 -10.50 -7.31 2.74
CA CYS A 82 -10.03 -5.95 2.47
C CYS A 82 -11.02 -4.91 3.00
N CYS A 83 -10.50 -3.90 3.71
CA CYS A 83 -11.25 -2.72 4.10
C CYS A 83 -11.36 -1.76 2.90
N ASP A 84 -12.35 -2.00 2.04
CA ASP A 84 -12.53 -1.20 0.83
C ASP A 84 -13.32 0.10 1.11
N PHE A 85 -12.65 1.25 1.01
CA PHE A 85 -13.28 2.56 1.20
C PHE A 85 -14.23 3.00 0.09
N LEU A 86 -14.38 2.21 -0.97
CA LEU A 86 -15.46 2.40 -1.94
C LEU A 86 -16.73 1.63 -1.55
N ASP A 87 -16.65 0.68 -0.61
CA ASP A 87 -17.80 -0.06 -0.12
C ASP A 87 -18.46 0.69 1.04
N SER A 88 -19.75 0.98 0.87
CA SER A 88 -20.60 1.64 1.88
C SER A 88 -20.55 0.99 3.27
N LYS A 89 -20.28 -0.33 3.37
CA LYS A 89 -20.09 -1.02 4.64
C LYS A 89 -18.89 -0.46 5.40
N PHE A 90 -17.72 -0.38 4.77
CA PHE A 90 -16.50 0.09 5.42
C PHE A 90 -16.52 1.60 5.62
N ILE A 91 -17.18 2.36 4.75
CA ILE A 91 -17.43 3.79 4.96
C ILE A 91 -18.24 4.01 6.24
N ARG A 92 -19.36 3.28 6.43
CA ARG A 92 -20.18 3.38 7.65
C ARG A 92 -19.43 2.90 8.89
N MET A 93 -18.65 1.82 8.75
CA MET A 93 -17.80 1.31 9.82
C MET A 93 -16.82 2.39 10.29
N LEU A 94 -16.12 3.03 9.35
CA LEU A 94 -15.17 4.09 9.66
C LEU A 94 -15.83 5.28 10.36
N GLN A 95 -16.99 5.73 9.88
CA GLN A 95 -17.76 6.80 10.51
C GLN A 95 -18.11 6.50 11.97
N TYR A 96 -18.42 5.24 12.29
CA TYR A 96 -18.74 4.81 13.64
C TYR A 96 -17.51 4.71 14.56
N TYR A 97 -16.41 4.13 14.08
CA TYR A 97 -15.22 3.91 14.91
C TYR A 97 -14.32 5.13 15.04
N TYR A 98 -14.37 6.08 14.11
CA TYR A 98 -13.56 7.29 14.16
C TYR A 98 -13.72 8.10 15.48
N PRO A 99 -14.93 8.46 15.95
CA PRO A 99 -15.06 9.20 17.21
C PRO A 99 -14.57 8.40 18.42
N ILE A 100 -14.75 7.07 18.42
CA ILE A 100 -14.27 6.19 19.49
C ILE A 100 -12.74 6.23 19.57
N MET A 101 -12.07 6.05 18.42
CA MET A 101 -10.61 6.17 18.32
C MET A 101 -10.14 7.55 18.80
N VAL A 102 -10.86 8.62 18.45
CA VAL A 102 -10.51 9.99 18.88
C VAL A 102 -10.54 10.13 20.40
N ASP A 103 -11.56 9.60 21.05
CA ASP A 103 -11.70 9.69 22.50
C ASP A 103 -10.68 8.81 23.25
N GLU A 104 -10.35 7.64 22.70
CA GLU A 104 -9.26 6.78 23.21
C GLU A 104 -7.90 7.48 23.18
N TYR A 105 -7.55 8.10 22.04
CA TYR A 105 -6.28 8.83 21.89
C TYR A 105 -6.18 9.99 22.87
N LYS A 106 -7.26 10.78 23.01
CA LYS A 106 -7.33 11.87 24.00
C LYS A 106 -7.14 11.35 25.42
N SER A 107 -7.81 10.25 25.77
CA SER A 107 -7.74 9.65 27.12
C SER A 107 -6.33 9.10 27.43
N ALA A 108 -5.64 8.60 26.41
CA ALA A 108 -4.27 8.12 26.50
C ALA A 108 -3.21 9.25 26.50
N GLY A 109 -3.62 10.51 26.32
CA GLY A 109 -2.68 11.63 26.14
C GLY A 109 -1.85 11.51 24.87
N MET A 110 -2.29 10.68 23.91
CA MET A 110 -1.60 10.48 22.65
C MET A 110 -2.05 11.54 21.64
N PRO A 111 -1.10 12.13 20.88
CA PRO A 111 -1.47 13.04 19.81
C PRO A 111 -2.30 12.30 18.77
N LEU A 112 -3.37 12.94 18.28
CA LEU A 112 -4.09 12.51 17.08
C LEU A 112 -3.17 12.74 15.89
N THR A 113 -2.25 11.81 15.64
CA THR A 113 -1.49 11.79 14.41
C THR A 113 -2.41 11.31 13.30
N PHE A 114 -2.32 11.93 12.12
CA PHE A 114 -2.94 11.41 10.91
C PHE A 114 -2.27 10.07 10.58
N THR A 115 -2.73 8.97 11.17
CA THR A 115 -2.26 7.65 10.79
C THR A 115 -3.48 6.80 10.50
N THR A 116 -3.67 6.64 9.20
CA THR A 116 -4.86 6.07 8.60
C THR A 116 -4.86 4.55 8.70
N ILE A 117 -6.09 4.04 8.79
CA ILE A 117 -6.55 2.65 8.73
C ILE A 117 -5.66 1.69 7.96
N PHE A 118 -5.37 0.58 8.64
CA PHE A 118 -4.68 -0.61 8.18
C PHE A 118 -5.28 -1.23 6.90
N ILE A 119 -4.43 -1.51 5.92
CA ILE A 119 -4.63 -2.61 4.98
C ILE A 119 -3.44 -3.56 5.10
N VAL A 120 -3.70 -4.73 5.69
CA VAL A 120 -2.75 -5.85 5.74
C VAL A 120 -2.89 -6.62 4.43
N PHE A 121 -1.89 -6.57 3.57
CA PHE A 121 -1.78 -7.52 2.47
C PHE A 121 -0.99 -8.73 2.95
N GLN A 122 -1.64 -9.87 3.11
CA GLN A 122 -0.96 -11.16 3.18
C GLN A 122 -0.89 -11.75 1.77
N ASN A 123 0.33 -12.04 1.34
CA ASN A 123 0.75 -12.72 0.10
C ASN A 123 0.86 -11.83 -1.14
N ILE A 124 2.10 -11.50 -1.48
CA ILE A 124 2.53 -10.90 -2.74
C ILE A 124 3.19 -12.01 -3.57
N ILE A 125 2.65 -12.31 -4.74
CA ILE A 125 3.33 -13.14 -5.73
C ILE A 125 3.90 -12.19 -6.78
N SER A 126 5.22 -12.02 -6.82
CA SER A 126 5.91 -11.11 -7.73
C SER A 126 5.82 -11.57 -9.19
N ILE A 127 5.51 -10.66 -10.12
CA ILE A 127 5.59 -10.88 -11.57
C ILE A 127 6.96 -10.36 -12.07
N PRO A 128 7.71 -11.14 -12.87
CA PRO A 128 9.01 -10.69 -13.37
C PRO A 128 8.90 -9.48 -14.31
N TYR A 129 10.00 -8.74 -14.31
CA TYR A 129 10.27 -7.45 -14.99
C TYR A 129 9.77 -7.38 -16.45
N LEU A 130 9.09 -6.29 -16.81
CA LEU A 130 8.91 -5.85 -18.20
C LEU A 130 9.64 -4.50 -18.37
N SER A 131 10.83 -4.54 -18.94
CA SER A 131 11.43 -3.35 -19.57
C SER A 131 10.67 -3.07 -20.85
N LEU A 132 10.02 -1.92 -20.94
CA LEU A 132 9.68 -1.30 -22.22
C LEU A 132 10.92 -0.62 -22.80
#